data_AF-A0A971P324-F1
#
_entry.id   AF-A0A971P324-F1
#
_cell.length_a   1.000
_cell.length_b   1.000
_cell.length_c   1.000
_cell.angle_alpha   90.00
_cell.angle_beta   90.00
_cell.angle_gamma   90.00
#
_symmetry.space_group_name_H-M   'P 1'
#
loop_
_entity.id
_entity.type
_entity.pdbx_description
1 polymer ?
#
loop_
_entity_poly.entity_id
_entity_poly.type
_entity_poly.pdbx_seq_one_letter_code
_entity_poly.pdbx_strand_id
1 'polypeptide(L)'
;MQTRNRTIRAFTLVEVLTTVAIIGILLAVLIPALNQVGKSALVVKQKAQFHTIEMALEAFRSDVGFYPPSVWDAHLPDSKYGYYSASQRLAEAIIGRDGFGFHTSSQFRADGNGYDDLGNLVPLYAPVVDLTANPDNLAARKGPYLELESANAVQLGQYSTNYGALVNPLSYVLADAFKTAKLTTGRKTGMPILYYRADRSKAGHNAATLDANTYNVMDGINMATVPGPLQSQHPFYPLYSDHSWFYHKTLNPNFTNPPRPYRAESFILHSAGPDGKFGTADDLFNFDEGN
;
A
#
# COMPACT_ATOMS: atom_id res chain seq x y z
N MET A 1 -59.29 16.15 -51.16
CA MET A 1 -58.20 15.57 -50.32
C MET A 1 -57.65 16.71 -49.47
N GLN A 2 -58.10 16.88 -48.22
CA GLN A 2 -57.69 18.00 -47.36
C GLN A 2 -56.37 17.68 -46.66
N THR A 3 -55.30 18.37 -47.02
CA THR A 3 -54.00 18.32 -46.33
C THR A 3 -54.07 19.18 -45.06
N ARG A 4 -54.14 18.53 -43.89
CA ARG A 4 -54.00 19.19 -42.58
C ARG A 4 -52.59 19.76 -42.45
N ASN A 5 -52.47 21.09 -42.45
CA ASN A 5 -51.24 21.78 -42.04
C ASN A 5 -50.99 21.50 -40.55
N ARG A 6 -49.96 20.71 -40.25
CA ARG A 6 -49.44 20.56 -38.89
C ARG A 6 -48.66 21.83 -38.56
N THR A 7 -49.20 22.64 -37.65
CA THR A 7 -48.46 23.75 -37.04
C THR A 7 -47.34 23.18 -36.18
N ILE A 8 -46.10 23.48 -36.56
CA ILE A 8 -44.93 23.17 -35.74
C ILE A 8 -44.91 24.21 -34.61
N ARG A 9 -45.09 23.77 -33.36
CA ARG A 9 -44.92 24.63 -32.18
C ARG A 9 -43.43 24.81 -31.94
N ALA A 10 -42.96 26.07 -32.00
CA ALA A 10 -41.60 26.43 -31.62
C ALA A 10 -41.55 26.78 -30.12
N PHE A 11 -40.46 26.39 -29.45
CA PHE A 11 -40.23 26.71 -28.04
C PHE A 11 -39.98 28.20 -27.83
N THR A 12 -40.46 28.73 -26.70
CA THR A 12 -40.21 30.12 -26.32
C THR A 12 -38.83 30.27 -25.67
N LEU A 13 -38.23 31.46 -25.79
CA LEU A 13 -36.96 31.79 -25.13
C LEU A 13 -37.05 31.60 -23.61
N VAL A 14 -38.21 31.89 -23.02
CA VAL A 14 -38.47 31.72 -21.58
C VAL A 14 -38.46 30.24 -21.18
N GLU A 15 -39.06 29.34 -21.97
CA GLU A 15 -39.02 27.89 -21.72
C GLU A 15 -37.60 27.34 -21.76
N VAL A 16 -36.78 27.78 -22.72
CA VAL A 16 -35.38 27.34 -22.80
C VAL A 16 -34.58 27.88 -21.61
N LEU A 17 -34.76 29.15 -21.25
CA LEU A 17 -34.03 29.78 -20.14
C LEU A 17 -34.38 29.16 -18.77
N THR A 18 -35.66 28.94 -18.52
CA THR A 18 -36.15 28.30 -17.28
C THR A 18 -35.68 26.85 -17.18
N THR A 19 -35.69 26.11 -18.30
CA THR A 19 -35.21 24.72 -18.34
C THR A 19 -33.71 24.63 -18.02
N VAL A 20 -32.88 25.47 -18.65
CA VAL A 20 -31.43 25.48 -18.39
C VAL A 20 -31.14 25.94 -16.95
N ALA A 21 -31.91 26.90 -16.40
CA ALA A 21 -31.79 27.30 -15.00
C ALA A 21 -32.09 26.13 -14.03
N ILE A 22 -33.17 25.37 -14.27
CA ILE A 22 -33.50 24.19 -13.45
C ILE A 22 -32.41 23.12 -13.57
N ILE A 23 -31.94 22.82 -14.79
CA ILE A 23 -30.83 21.86 -14.99
C ILE A 23 -29.58 22.32 -14.25
N GLY A 24 -29.24 23.61 -14.29
CA GLY A 24 -28.11 24.18 -13.56
C GLY A 24 -28.21 23.99 -12.05
N ILE A 25 -29.39 24.23 -11.46
CA ILE A 25 -29.65 24.02 -10.03
C ILE A 25 -29.51 22.53 -9.67
N LEU A 26 -30.07 21.63 -10.48
CA LEU A 26 -29.98 20.19 -10.25
C LEU A 26 -28.54 19.70 -10.31
N LEU A 27 -27.75 20.14 -11.30
CA LEU A 27 -26.34 19.78 -11.42
C LEU A 27 -25.50 20.31 -10.26
N ALA A 28 -25.78 21.52 -9.78
CA ALA A 28 -25.06 22.11 -8.65
C ALA A 28 -25.19 21.28 -7.36
N VAL A 29 -26.35 20.65 -7.14
CA VAL A 29 -26.58 19.75 -5.99
C VAL A 29 -26.05 18.33 -6.25
N LEU A 30 -26.17 17.84 -7.49
CA LEU A 30 -25.82 16.46 -7.84
C LEU A 30 -24.30 16.19 -7.83
N ILE A 31 -23.49 17.10 -8.37
CA ILE A 31 -22.04 16.89 -8.53
C ILE A 31 -21.32 16.66 -7.18
N PRO A 32 -21.55 17.47 -6.13
CA PRO A 32 -20.94 17.23 -4.82
C PRO A 32 -21.32 15.88 -4.21
N ALA A 33 -22.60 15.48 -4.32
CA ALA A 33 -23.09 14.21 -3.80
C ALA A 33 -22.42 13.01 -4.48
N LEU A 34 -22.28 13.04 -5.81
CA LEU A 34 -21.59 12.00 -6.57
C LEU A 34 -20.11 11.88 -6.17
N ASN A 35 -19.43 12.99 -5.96
CA ASN A 35 -18.03 12.99 -5.52
C ASN A 35 -17.86 12.33 -4.14
N GLN A 36 -18.79 12.57 -3.21
CA GLN A 36 -18.75 11.96 -1.89
C GLN A 36 -18.97 10.44 -1.94
N VAL A 37 -19.96 9.98 -2.71
CA VAL A 37 -20.22 8.54 -2.91
C VAL A 37 -19.00 7.85 -3.53
N GLY A 38 -18.33 8.50 -4.50
CA GLY A 38 -17.10 7.99 -5.09
C GLY A 38 -15.98 7.80 -4.07
N LYS A 39 -15.79 8.75 -3.15
CA LYS A 39 -14.79 8.63 -2.07
C LYS A 39 -15.13 7.48 -1.12
N SER A 40 -16.38 7.36 -0.69
CA SER A 40 -16.82 6.26 0.18
C SER A 40 -16.63 4.89 -0.49
N ALA A 41 -16.91 4.78 -1.80
CA ALA A 41 -16.68 3.55 -2.54
C ALA A 41 -15.20 3.16 -2.59
N LEU A 42 -14.28 4.14 -2.69
CA LEU A 42 -12.84 3.87 -2.63
C LEU A 42 -12.38 3.41 -1.25
N VAL A 43 -12.93 3.97 -0.17
CA VAL A 43 -12.65 3.49 1.19
C VAL A 43 -13.11 2.04 1.38
N VAL A 44 -14.32 1.70 0.91
CA VAL A 44 -14.82 0.31 0.95
C VAL A 44 -13.92 -0.61 0.12
N LYS A 45 -13.51 -0.17 -1.07
CA LYS A 45 -12.56 -0.92 -1.91
C LYS A 45 -11.22 -1.14 -1.20
N GLN A 46 -10.70 -0.12 -0.50
CA GLN A 46 -9.45 -0.25 0.25
C GLN A 46 -9.58 -1.24 1.41
N LYS A 47 -10.69 -1.21 2.17
CA LYS A 47 -10.95 -2.20 3.24
C LYS A 47 -11.05 -3.62 2.68
N ALA A 48 -11.71 -3.81 1.53
CA ALA A 48 -11.74 -5.09 0.84
C ALA A 48 -10.34 -5.54 0.39
N GLN A 49 -9.52 -4.63 -0.14
CA GLN A 49 -8.13 -4.91 -0.50
C GLN A 49 -7.30 -5.32 0.72
N PHE A 50 -7.45 -4.64 1.87
CA PHE A 50 -6.80 -5.07 3.12
C PHE A 50 -7.20 -6.47 3.52
N HIS A 51 -8.49 -6.79 3.51
CA HIS A 51 -8.95 -8.13 3.84
C HIS A 51 -8.33 -9.21 2.93
N THR A 52 -8.23 -8.93 1.63
CA THR A 52 -7.56 -9.83 0.68
C THR A 52 -6.07 -9.99 0.98
N ILE A 53 -5.37 -8.91 1.30
CA ILE A 53 -3.96 -8.95 1.71
C ILE A 53 -3.79 -9.74 3.03
N GLU A 54 -4.72 -9.60 3.97
CA GLU A 54 -4.71 -10.35 5.22
C GLU A 54 -4.82 -11.85 4.98
N MET A 55 -5.78 -12.28 4.16
CA MET A 55 -5.94 -13.70 3.81
C MET A 55 -4.68 -14.24 3.12
N ALA A 56 -4.08 -13.47 2.21
CA ALA A 56 -2.83 -13.85 1.56
C ALA A 56 -1.66 -13.98 2.55
N LEU A 57 -1.55 -13.07 3.53
CA LEU A 57 -0.53 -13.13 4.57
C LEU A 57 -0.73 -14.28 5.56
N GLU A 58 -1.98 -14.64 5.88
CA GLU A 58 -2.26 -15.81 6.71
C GLU A 58 -1.91 -17.11 5.96
N ALA A 59 -2.22 -17.19 4.66
CA ALA A 59 -1.79 -18.31 3.82
C ALA A 59 -0.26 -18.40 3.74
N PHE A 60 0.43 -17.27 3.49
CA PHE A 60 1.88 -17.18 3.53
C PHE A 60 2.44 -17.65 4.88
N ARG A 61 1.87 -17.19 5.99
CA ARG A 61 2.29 -17.58 7.33
C ARG A 61 2.04 -19.06 7.61
N SER A 62 0.94 -19.63 7.11
CA SER A 62 0.69 -21.07 7.21
C SER A 62 1.77 -21.88 6.52
N ASP A 63 2.25 -21.39 5.37
CA ASP A 63 3.25 -22.07 4.55
C ASP A 63 4.69 -21.86 5.00
N VAL A 64 5.03 -20.68 5.51
CA VAL A 64 6.41 -20.24 5.82
C VAL A 64 6.65 -20.19 7.33
N GLY A 65 5.60 -20.14 8.14
CA GLY A 65 5.65 -20.16 9.61
C GLY A 65 5.76 -18.79 10.29
N PHE A 66 5.99 -17.73 9.52
CA PHE A 66 6.13 -16.36 10.05
C PHE A 66 5.59 -15.32 9.07
N TYR A 67 5.27 -14.13 9.57
CA TYR A 67 5.00 -12.96 8.73
C TYR A 67 6.29 -12.33 8.20
N PRO A 68 6.29 -11.73 6.99
CA PRO A 68 7.47 -11.07 6.46
C PRO A 68 8.05 -10.07 7.46
N PRO A 69 9.38 -9.94 7.59
CA PRO A 69 9.97 -9.02 8.55
C PRO A 69 9.73 -7.57 8.13
N SER A 70 9.30 -6.69 9.03
CA SER A 70 9.19 -5.25 8.76
C SER A 70 10.43 -4.44 9.15
N VAL A 71 11.33 -5.03 9.96
CA VAL A 71 12.46 -4.33 10.58
C VAL A 71 13.26 -3.51 9.57
N TRP A 72 13.44 -2.24 9.89
CA TRP A 72 14.36 -1.34 9.21
C TRP A 72 15.68 -1.22 9.98
N ASP A 73 16.81 -1.41 9.29
CA ASP A 73 18.14 -1.18 9.85
C ASP A 73 19.01 -0.40 8.86
N ALA A 74 19.01 0.93 8.99
CA ALA A 74 19.81 1.83 8.14
C ALA A 74 21.31 1.86 8.51
N HIS A 75 21.73 1.28 9.64
CA HIS A 75 23.09 1.47 10.18
C HIS A 75 24.08 0.41 9.70
N LEU A 76 23.62 -0.54 8.88
CA LEU A 76 24.42 -1.67 8.42
C LEU A 76 24.40 -1.73 6.87
N PRO A 77 25.48 -1.27 6.19
CA PRO A 77 25.57 -1.26 4.73
C PRO A 77 25.61 -2.66 4.08
N ASP A 78 25.72 -3.73 4.87
CA ASP A 78 25.58 -5.12 4.44
C ASP A 78 24.42 -5.85 5.16
N SER A 79 23.50 -5.09 5.78
CA SER A 79 22.35 -5.74 6.39
C SER A 79 21.46 -6.32 5.31
N LYS A 80 21.08 -7.58 5.56
CA LYS A 80 19.95 -8.32 4.98
C LYS A 80 18.66 -7.48 4.83
N TYR A 81 18.53 -6.34 5.51
CA TYR A 81 17.29 -5.58 5.66
C TYR A 81 17.38 -4.10 5.25
N GLY A 82 18.56 -3.46 5.28
CA GLY A 82 18.69 -1.99 5.27
C GLY A 82 18.31 -1.27 3.98
N TYR A 83 18.17 -1.97 2.86
CA TYR A 83 17.85 -1.38 1.55
C TYR A 83 16.59 -1.96 0.89
N TYR A 84 15.74 -2.60 1.71
CA TYR A 84 14.54 -3.28 1.24
C TYR A 84 13.39 -3.00 2.20
N SER A 85 12.46 -2.16 1.77
CA SER A 85 11.41 -1.64 2.64
C SER A 85 10.43 -2.72 3.09
N ALA A 86 9.75 -2.47 4.20
CA ALA A 86 8.71 -3.38 4.71
C ALA A 86 7.61 -3.61 3.67
N SER A 87 7.23 -2.59 2.89
CA SER A 87 6.26 -2.69 1.79
C SER A 87 6.75 -3.56 0.63
N GLN A 88 8.05 -3.55 0.32
CA GLN A 88 8.60 -4.45 -0.70
C GLN A 88 8.62 -5.90 -0.22
N ARG A 89 8.91 -6.12 1.07
CA ARG A 89 8.86 -7.46 1.68
C ARG A 89 7.45 -8.00 1.76
N LEU A 90 6.47 -7.14 2.05
CA LEU A 90 5.06 -7.48 1.95
C LEU A 90 4.71 -7.97 0.54
N ALA A 91 5.10 -7.21 -0.49
CA ALA A 91 4.85 -7.60 -1.88
C ALA A 91 5.57 -8.90 -2.24
N GLU A 92 6.84 -9.07 -1.88
CA GLU A 92 7.58 -10.30 -2.11
C GLU A 92 6.93 -11.52 -1.45
N ALA A 93 6.44 -11.39 -0.22
CA ALA A 93 5.77 -12.49 0.48
C ALA A 93 4.50 -12.93 -0.25
N ILE A 94 3.75 -11.98 -0.81
CA ILE A 94 2.43 -12.24 -1.40
C ILE A 94 2.53 -12.65 -2.87
N ILE A 95 3.31 -11.92 -3.67
CA ILE A 95 3.38 -12.12 -5.12
C ILE A 95 4.75 -12.57 -5.64
N GLY A 96 5.78 -12.61 -4.78
CA GLY A 96 7.17 -12.77 -5.21
C GLY A 96 7.79 -11.46 -5.73
N ARG A 97 9.10 -11.47 -5.99
CA ARG A 97 9.78 -10.27 -6.51
C ARG A 97 9.55 -10.03 -7.99
N ASP A 98 9.30 -11.10 -8.73
CA ASP A 98 9.17 -11.15 -10.17
C ASP A 98 7.76 -11.62 -10.60
N GLY A 99 6.83 -11.80 -9.65
CA GLY A 99 5.46 -12.22 -9.89
C GLY A 99 5.25 -13.74 -9.95
N PHE A 100 6.30 -14.56 -9.84
CA PHE A 100 6.19 -16.02 -9.88
C PHE A 100 6.17 -16.66 -8.49
N GLY A 101 5.72 -15.92 -7.47
CA GLY A 101 5.63 -16.41 -6.10
C GLY A 101 6.91 -16.24 -5.27
N PHE A 102 6.78 -16.52 -3.98
CA PHE A 102 7.82 -16.36 -2.96
C PHE A 102 8.78 -17.56 -2.98
N HIS A 103 10.08 -17.32 -3.11
CA HIS A 103 11.07 -18.39 -3.00
C HIS A 103 11.35 -18.72 -1.53
N THR A 104 11.25 -20.00 -1.16
CA THR A 104 11.38 -20.46 0.24
C THR A 104 12.73 -20.16 0.90
N SER A 105 13.83 -20.18 0.14
CA SER A 105 15.15 -19.73 0.62
C SER A 105 15.32 -18.21 0.70
N SER A 106 14.31 -17.42 0.34
CA SER A 106 14.41 -15.96 0.43
C SER A 106 14.56 -15.54 1.87
N GLN A 107 15.52 -14.65 2.08
CA GLN A 107 15.70 -14.00 3.35
C GLN A 107 15.31 -12.52 3.33
N PHE A 108 14.49 -12.10 2.35
CA PHE A 108 14.02 -10.73 2.17
C PHE A 108 15.17 -9.71 1.99
N ARG A 109 16.25 -10.11 1.31
CA ARG A 109 17.44 -9.28 1.07
C ARG A 109 17.27 -8.31 -0.09
N ALA A 110 17.76 -7.08 -0.01
CA ALA A 110 17.62 -6.11 -1.12
C ALA A 110 18.14 -6.63 -2.48
N ASP A 111 19.21 -7.42 -2.44
CA ASP A 111 19.87 -8.03 -3.61
C ASP A 111 19.08 -9.19 -4.25
N GLY A 112 18.03 -9.70 -3.60
CA GLY A 112 17.24 -10.83 -4.11
C GLY A 112 17.95 -12.17 -4.02
N ASN A 113 19.02 -12.25 -3.22
CA ASN A 113 19.75 -13.49 -2.98
C ASN A 113 19.20 -14.25 -1.77
N GLY A 114 19.45 -15.57 -1.78
CA GLY A 114 19.29 -16.46 -0.64
C GLY A 114 20.53 -17.34 -0.49
N TYR A 115 20.41 -18.39 0.31
CA TYR A 115 21.46 -19.38 0.47
C TYR A 115 21.01 -20.72 -0.07
N ASP A 116 21.91 -21.42 -0.77
CA ASP A 116 21.73 -22.83 -1.13
C ASP A 116 21.98 -23.74 0.09
N ASP A 117 21.80 -25.04 -0.09
CA ASP A 117 22.01 -26.04 0.98
C ASP A 117 23.48 -26.12 1.46
N LEU A 118 24.42 -25.58 0.69
CA LEU A 118 25.84 -25.51 1.04
C LEU A 118 26.20 -24.18 1.73
N GLY A 119 25.25 -23.26 1.88
CA GLY A 119 25.47 -21.95 2.48
C GLY A 119 26.11 -20.93 1.54
N ASN A 120 26.11 -21.16 0.23
CA ASN A 120 26.56 -20.17 -0.75
C ASN A 120 25.44 -19.19 -1.08
N LEU A 121 25.80 -17.93 -1.27
CA LEU A 121 24.87 -16.89 -1.68
C LEU A 121 24.49 -17.10 -3.16
N VAL A 122 23.19 -17.23 -3.44
CA VAL A 122 22.67 -17.50 -4.78
C VAL A 122 21.51 -16.55 -5.13
N PRO A 123 21.41 -16.08 -6.39
CA PRO A 123 20.27 -15.29 -6.82
C PRO A 123 19.02 -16.17 -6.88
N LEU A 124 17.87 -15.62 -6.43
CA LEU A 124 16.62 -16.37 -6.37
C LEU A 124 15.59 -15.94 -7.41
N TYR A 125 15.68 -14.72 -7.93
CA TYR A 125 14.62 -14.10 -8.72
C TYR A 125 15.10 -13.62 -10.08
N ALA A 126 14.17 -13.58 -11.04
CA ALA A 126 14.39 -12.94 -12.34
C ALA A 126 14.63 -11.42 -12.18
N PRO A 127 15.33 -10.78 -13.13
CA PRO A 127 15.90 -11.33 -14.36
C PRO A 127 17.29 -11.96 -14.17
N VAL A 128 17.87 -11.92 -12.98
CA VAL A 128 19.21 -12.47 -12.71
C VAL A 128 19.20 -14.00 -12.84
N VAL A 129 18.14 -14.64 -12.36
CA VAL A 129 17.91 -16.08 -12.55
C VAL A 129 17.20 -16.32 -13.88
N ASP A 130 17.80 -17.16 -14.72
CA ASP A 130 17.11 -17.74 -15.88
C ASP A 130 16.12 -18.80 -15.39
N LEU A 131 14.84 -18.43 -15.31
CA LEU A 131 13.78 -19.31 -14.83
C LEU A 131 13.55 -20.53 -15.73
N THR A 132 13.92 -20.44 -17.02
CA THR A 132 13.75 -21.55 -17.97
C THR A 132 14.83 -22.61 -17.81
N ALA A 133 16.05 -22.19 -17.46
CA ALA A 133 17.17 -23.07 -17.18
C ALA A 133 17.19 -23.59 -15.73
N ASN A 134 16.39 -23.03 -14.83
CA ASN A 134 16.36 -23.36 -13.40
C ASN A 134 14.94 -23.77 -12.94
N PRO A 135 14.40 -24.92 -13.39
CA PRO A 135 13.05 -25.37 -13.02
C PRO A 135 12.91 -25.61 -11.51
N ASP A 136 13.98 -26.03 -10.84
CA ASP A 136 13.98 -26.25 -9.38
C ASP A 136 13.78 -24.95 -8.60
N ASN A 137 14.28 -23.83 -9.12
CA ASN A 137 14.04 -22.51 -8.51
C ASN A 137 12.55 -22.18 -8.51
N LEU A 138 11.86 -22.39 -9.63
CA LEU A 138 10.41 -22.18 -9.73
C LEU A 138 9.63 -23.16 -8.86
N ALA A 139 10.03 -24.43 -8.85
CA ALA A 139 9.39 -25.47 -8.04
C ALA A 139 9.52 -25.20 -6.52
N ALA A 140 10.60 -24.53 -6.09
CA ALA A 140 10.80 -24.14 -4.70
C ALA A 140 9.97 -22.93 -4.26
N ARG A 141 9.20 -22.32 -5.17
CA ARG A 141 8.37 -21.14 -4.88
C ARG A 141 6.99 -21.54 -4.37
N LYS A 142 6.44 -20.68 -3.52
CA LYS A 142 5.08 -20.76 -3.02
C LYS A 142 4.26 -19.56 -3.46
N GLY A 143 2.95 -19.76 -3.60
CA GLY A 143 2.07 -18.74 -4.14
C GLY A 143 2.26 -18.53 -5.66
N PRO A 144 1.93 -17.35 -6.22
CA PRO A 144 1.43 -16.16 -5.54
C PRO A 144 0.21 -16.43 -4.64
N TYR A 145 0.17 -15.81 -3.47
CA TYR A 145 -0.97 -15.89 -2.54
C TYR A 145 -2.07 -14.89 -2.88
N LEU A 146 -1.78 -13.98 -3.81
CA LEU A 146 -2.74 -13.06 -4.42
C LEU A 146 -2.45 -12.97 -5.92
N GLU A 147 -3.50 -13.04 -6.73
CA GLU A 147 -3.40 -12.86 -8.18
C GLU A 147 -2.82 -11.48 -8.52
N LEU A 148 -1.91 -11.44 -9.49
CA LEU A 148 -1.15 -10.24 -9.85
C LEU A 148 -2.06 -9.09 -10.28
N GLU A 149 -3.16 -9.41 -10.97
CA GLU A 149 -4.19 -8.48 -11.44
C GLU A 149 -4.96 -7.84 -10.28
N SER A 150 -5.05 -8.54 -9.15
CA SER A 150 -5.76 -8.09 -7.95
C SER A 150 -4.83 -7.45 -6.91
N ALA A 151 -3.52 -7.68 -7.03
CA ALA A 151 -2.53 -7.22 -6.06
C ALA A 151 -2.27 -5.70 -6.10
N ASN A 152 -2.69 -5.00 -7.16
CA ASN A 152 -2.30 -3.59 -7.41
C ASN A 152 -0.78 -3.39 -7.26
N ALA A 153 0.00 -4.35 -7.75
CA ALA A 153 1.45 -4.32 -7.64
C ALA A 153 2.05 -3.28 -8.58
N VAL A 154 2.95 -2.45 -8.05
CA VAL A 154 3.66 -1.41 -8.81
C VAL A 154 5.15 -1.52 -8.51
N GLN A 155 5.98 -1.55 -9.56
CA GLN A 155 7.42 -1.47 -9.37
C GLN A 155 7.78 -0.16 -8.71
N LEU A 156 8.57 -0.22 -7.64
CA LEU A 156 8.91 0.97 -6.88
C LEU A 156 9.61 2.00 -7.74
N GLY A 157 10.43 1.54 -8.70
CA GLY A 157 11.12 2.26 -9.78
C GLY A 157 10.23 3.12 -10.69
N GLN A 158 8.90 3.01 -10.56
CA GLN A 158 7.95 3.84 -11.30
C GLN A 158 7.46 5.06 -10.52
N TYR A 159 7.64 5.14 -9.20
CA TYR A 159 7.15 6.27 -8.38
C TYR A 159 8.04 7.52 -8.45
N SER A 160 9.32 7.38 -8.80
CA SER A 160 10.33 8.43 -8.82
C SER A 160 11.43 8.07 -9.82
N THR A 161 12.38 8.96 -10.06
CA THR A 161 13.64 8.62 -10.74
C THR A 161 14.83 8.77 -9.80
N ASN A 162 14.58 9.26 -8.59
CA ASN A 162 15.58 9.47 -7.57
C ASN A 162 15.25 8.53 -6.41
N TYR A 163 15.89 7.38 -6.45
CA TYR A 163 15.91 6.42 -5.35
C TYR A 163 17.28 6.62 -4.75
N GLY A 164 17.37 7.02 -3.47
CA GLY A 164 18.67 7.00 -2.80
C GLY A 164 19.31 5.61 -2.88
N ALA A 165 20.48 5.41 -2.27
CA ALA A 165 21.15 4.11 -2.23
C ALA A 165 20.31 2.98 -1.58
N LEU A 166 19.10 3.27 -1.10
CA LEU A 166 18.37 2.48 -0.11
C LEU A 166 17.15 1.70 -0.60
N VAL A 167 16.85 1.66 -1.90
CA VAL A 167 15.68 0.89 -2.34
C VAL A 167 15.86 0.29 -3.74
N ASN A 168 15.67 -1.03 -3.86
CA ASN A 168 15.72 -1.71 -5.17
C ASN A 168 14.54 -1.26 -6.06
N PRO A 169 14.79 -0.50 -7.15
CA PRO A 169 13.72 0.05 -7.96
C PRO A 169 12.97 -1.01 -8.78
N LEU A 170 13.54 -2.20 -8.95
CA LEU A 170 12.95 -3.25 -9.78
C LEU A 170 11.94 -4.12 -9.03
N SER A 171 11.89 -4.04 -7.70
CA SER A 171 10.92 -4.81 -6.92
C SER A 171 9.58 -4.09 -6.81
N TYR A 172 8.56 -4.85 -6.44
CA TYR A 172 7.18 -4.36 -6.33
C TYR A 172 6.85 -3.89 -4.92
N VAL A 173 5.85 -3.01 -4.86
CA VAL A 173 5.06 -2.70 -3.67
C VAL A 173 3.58 -2.83 -4.02
N LEU A 174 2.74 -3.15 -3.03
CA LEU A 174 1.29 -3.14 -3.22
C LEU A 174 0.78 -1.71 -3.06
N ALA A 175 0.10 -1.19 -4.07
CA ALA A 175 -0.48 0.15 -4.03
C ALA A 175 -1.91 0.12 -3.48
N ASP A 176 -2.27 1.15 -2.72
CA ASP A 176 -3.64 1.35 -2.25
C ASP A 176 -4.61 1.70 -3.41
N ALA A 177 -5.89 1.75 -3.09
CA ALA A 177 -6.95 1.94 -4.07
C ALA A 177 -7.09 3.39 -4.56
N PHE A 178 -6.43 4.36 -3.91
CA PHE A 178 -6.64 5.80 -4.14
C PHE A 178 -5.67 6.30 -5.19
N LYS A 179 -6.13 6.64 -6.41
CA LYS A 179 -5.25 7.03 -7.54
C LYS A 179 -4.59 8.43 -7.39
N THR A 180 -3.85 8.64 -6.31
CA THR A 180 -3.24 9.90 -5.86
C THR A 180 -1.80 10.06 -6.37
N ALA A 181 -1.07 8.96 -6.57
CA ALA A 181 0.29 8.97 -7.09
C ALA A 181 0.32 9.02 -8.63
N LYS A 182 1.28 9.74 -9.19
CA LYS A 182 1.58 9.76 -10.64
C LYS A 182 2.94 9.12 -10.88
N LEU A 183 2.96 8.06 -11.68
CA LEU A 183 4.18 7.34 -12.03
C LEU A 183 5.01 8.11 -13.07
N THR A 184 6.27 7.72 -13.22
CA THR A 184 7.20 8.22 -14.25
C THR A 184 6.67 7.99 -15.68
N THR A 185 5.82 6.97 -15.87
CA THR A 185 5.10 6.70 -17.13
C THR A 185 3.91 7.63 -17.38
N GLY A 186 3.54 8.46 -16.40
CA GLY A 186 2.34 9.31 -16.43
C GLY A 186 1.05 8.61 -15.95
N ARG A 187 1.06 7.28 -15.79
CA ARG A 187 -0.08 6.52 -15.25
C ARG A 187 -0.32 6.89 -13.79
N LYS A 188 -1.59 7.05 -13.41
CA LYS A 188 -1.98 7.23 -12.00
C LYS A 188 -2.13 5.89 -11.28
N THR A 189 -1.68 5.84 -10.03
CA THR A 189 -1.79 4.68 -9.14
C THR A 189 -1.98 5.14 -7.69
N GLY A 190 -2.17 4.20 -6.77
CA GLY A 190 -2.20 4.49 -5.34
C GLY A 190 -0.85 4.61 -4.67
N MET A 191 -0.88 5.03 -3.41
CA MET A 191 0.33 5.08 -2.58
C MET A 191 0.71 3.67 -2.15
N PRO A 192 2.00 3.37 -1.95
CA PRO A 192 2.43 2.09 -1.42
C PRO A 192 1.79 1.83 -0.05
N ILE A 193 1.19 0.66 0.16
CA ILE A 193 0.67 0.25 1.47
C ILE A 193 1.87 0.04 2.40
N LEU A 194 1.91 0.72 3.54
CA LEU A 194 2.93 0.50 4.56
C LEU A 194 2.59 -0.75 5.37
N TYR A 195 3.64 -1.43 5.81
CA TYR A 195 3.56 -2.72 6.49
C TYR A 195 4.36 -2.70 7.79
N TYR A 196 3.75 -3.18 8.87
CA TYR A 196 4.38 -3.28 10.18
C TYR A 196 4.10 -4.66 10.76
N ARG A 197 5.14 -5.45 11.00
CA ARG A 197 5.02 -6.74 11.69
C ARG A 197 5.12 -6.49 13.20
N ALA A 198 4.27 -7.15 13.98
CA ALA A 198 4.36 -7.07 15.43
C ALA A 198 5.62 -7.77 15.95
N ASP A 199 6.38 -7.09 16.79
CA ASP A 199 7.44 -7.68 17.60
C ASP A 199 6.84 -8.13 18.95
N ARG A 200 6.56 -9.43 19.03
CA ARG A 200 5.93 -10.06 20.19
C ARG A 200 6.83 -10.14 21.41
N SER A 201 8.11 -9.81 21.28
CA SER A 201 9.03 -9.70 22.41
C SER A 201 8.95 -8.33 23.12
N LYS A 202 8.27 -7.37 22.49
CA LYS A 202 8.14 -5.99 22.95
C LYS A 202 6.72 -5.70 23.41
N ALA A 203 6.60 -4.84 24.42
CA ALA A 203 5.32 -4.46 25.01
C ALA A 203 5.09 -2.95 25.04
N GLY A 204 6.04 -2.16 24.52
CA GLY A 204 5.90 -0.71 24.44
C GLY A 204 4.91 -0.26 23.37
N HIS A 205 4.42 0.96 23.55
CA HIS A 205 3.57 1.66 22.60
C HIS A 205 3.68 3.18 22.79
N ASN A 206 4.87 3.74 22.51
CA ASN A 206 5.18 5.14 22.79
C ASN A 206 6.18 5.74 21.78
N ALA A 207 5.85 6.92 21.23
CA ALA A 207 6.68 7.63 20.26
C ALA A 207 8.10 8.00 20.75
N ALA A 208 8.30 8.12 22.07
CA ALA A 208 9.60 8.43 22.67
C ALA A 208 10.53 7.21 22.78
N THR A 209 10.01 5.99 22.63
CA THR A 209 10.75 4.73 22.86
C THR A 209 10.55 3.74 21.71
N LEU A 210 10.85 4.16 20.49
CA LEU A 210 10.55 3.41 19.25
C LEU A 210 11.03 1.95 19.30
N ASP A 211 12.25 1.71 19.81
CA ASP A 211 12.85 0.37 19.84
C ASP A 211 12.23 -0.56 20.88
N ALA A 212 11.47 -0.03 21.84
CA ALA A 212 10.77 -0.82 22.87
C ALA A 212 9.34 -1.19 22.46
N ASN A 213 8.87 -0.72 21.31
CA ASN A 213 7.47 -0.85 20.92
C ASN A 213 7.15 -2.12 20.15
N THR A 214 5.90 -2.58 20.29
CA THR A 214 5.35 -3.72 19.53
C THR A 214 5.44 -3.46 18.01
N TYR A 215 5.19 -2.22 17.60
CA TYR A 215 5.40 -1.76 16.23
C TYR A 215 6.38 -0.60 16.25
N ASN A 216 7.37 -0.62 15.36
CA ASN A 216 8.25 0.51 15.14
C ASN A 216 7.79 1.26 13.89
N VAL A 217 7.35 2.52 14.04
CA VAL A 217 6.92 3.37 12.92
C VAL A 217 8.01 3.52 11.84
N MET A 218 9.29 3.44 12.22
CA MET A 218 10.44 3.51 11.31
C MET A 218 10.43 2.41 10.24
N ASP A 219 9.85 1.25 10.55
CA ASP A 219 9.79 0.10 9.65
C ASP A 219 9.03 0.40 8.36
N GLY A 220 7.96 1.20 8.45
CA GLY A 220 7.12 1.58 7.30
C GLY A 220 7.52 2.92 6.66
N ILE A 221 8.03 3.89 7.43
CA ILE A 221 8.38 5.20 6.88
C ILE A 221 9.76 5.25 6.20
N ASN A 222 10.51 4.15 6.16
CA ASN A 222 11.72 4.04 5.35
C ASN A 222 11.50 4.39 3.86
N MET A 223 10.28 4.20 3.36
CA MET A 223 9.86 4.66 2.04
C MET A 223 9.87 6.19 1.87
N ALA A 224 9.95 6.96 2.96
CA ALA A 224 10.16 8.41 2.92
C ALA A 224 11.50 8.80 2.27
N THR A 225 12.44 7.86 2.14
CA THR A 225 13.72 8.06 1.45
C THR A 225 13.61 8.05 -0.09
N VAL A 226 12.44 7.71 -0.64
CA VAL A 226 12.13 7.82 -2.07
C VAL A 226 11.44 9.16 -2.32
N PRO A 227 12.14 10.19 -2.85
CA PRO A 227 11.55 11.44 -3.30
C PRO A 227 10.19 11.23 -3.99
N GLY A 228 9.13 11.56 -3.27
CA GLY A 228 7.77 11.26 -3.67
C GLY A 228 7.28 12.05 -4.90
N PRO A 229 6.19 11.61 -5.53
CA PRO A 229 5.61 12.26 -6.72
C PRO A 229 4.90 13.60 -6.45
N LEU A 230 5.01 14.15 -5.24
CA LEU A 230 4.36 15.41 -4.82
C LEU A 230 5.42 16.51 -4.65
N GLN A 231 5.42 17.46 -5.58
CA GLN A 231 6.48 18.47 -5.76
C GLN A 231 6.54 19.59 -4.69
N SER A 232 5.76 19.53 -3.61
CA SER A 232 5.74 20.58 -2.57
C SER A 232 5.90 20.09 -1.12
N GLN A 233 5.51 18.86 -0.80
CA GLN A 233 5.70 18.24 0.51
C GLN A 233 5.70 16.72 0.34
N HIS A 234 6.65 16.03 0.97
CA HIS A 234 6.79 14.58 0.83
C HIS A 234 5.50 13.88 1.30
N PRO A 235 4.99 12.84 0.59
CA PRO A 235 3.80 12.10 1.00
C PRO A 235 3.87 11.46 2.39
N PHE A 236 5.06 11.40 3.00
CA PHE A 236 5.25 10.88 4.35
C PHE A 236 5.19 11.96 5.42
N TYR A 237 5.03 13.24 5.07
CA TYR A 237 4.70 14.28 6.06
C TYR A 237 3.17 14.41 6.17
N PRO A 238 2.61 14.40 7.41
CA PRO A 238 3.30 14.63 8.68
C PRO A 238 3.87 13.39 9.40
N LEU A 239 3.56 12.16 8.98
CA LEU A 239 3.96 10.95 9.71
C LEU A 239 5.47 10.87 10.04
N TYR A 240 6.34 11.28 9.12
CA TYR A 240 7.80 11.27 9.29
C TYR A 240 8.29 12.27 10.35
N SER A 241 7.55 13.37 10.58
CA SER A 241 7.91 14.38 11.57
C SER A 241 7.25 14.18 12.92
N ASP A 242 6.07 13.55 12.97
CA ASP A 242 5.35 13.31 14.21
C ASP A 242 4.92 11.84 14.30
N HIS A 243 5.77 11.05 14.95
CA HIS A 243 5.50 9.65 15.22
C HIS A 243 4.37 9.45 16.24
N SER A 244 4.07 10.47 17.07
CA SER A 244 3.02 10.39 18.09
C SER A 244 1.66 10.12 17.49
N TRP A 245 1.42 10.66 16.28
CA TRP A 245 0.22 10.38 15.52
C TRP A 245 0.02 8.87 15.29
N PHE A 246 1.07 8.14 14.88
CA PHE A 246 0.99 6.70 14.62
C PHE A 246 0.64 5.92 15.89
N TYR A 247 1.33 6.21 17.00
CA TYR A 247 1.07 5.52 18.27
C TYR A 247 -0.29 5.90 18.86
N HIS A 248 -0.76 7.13 18.67
CA HIS A 248 -2.12 7.48 19.06
C HIS A 248 -3.15 6.69 18.25
N LYS A 249 -2.98 6.63 16.93
CA LYS A 249 -3.93 5.98 16.01
C LYS A 249 -3.98 4.46 16.13
N THR A 250 -2.84 3.83 16.41
CA THR A 250 -2.76 2.37 16.51
C THR A 250 -3.03 1.84 17.91
N LEU A 251 -3.24 2.71 18.92
CA LEU A 251 -3.57 2.32 20.28
C LEU A 251 -4.95 1.65 20.36
N ASN A 252 -5.03 0.48 20.99
CA ASN A 252 -6.31 -0.14 21.31
C ASN A 252 -6.88 0.48 22.60
N PRO A 253 -8.05 1.16 22.55
CA PRO A 253 -8.62 1.85 23.71
C PRO A 253 -9.02 0.91 24.84
N ASN A 254 -9.21 -0.38 24.55
CA ASN A 254 -9.55 -1.39 25.56
C ASN A 254 -8.33 -1.85 26.38
N PHE A 255 -7.11 -1.49 25.99
CA PHE A 255 -5.87 -1.93 26.63
C PHE A 255 -4.90 -0.75 26.83
N THR A 256 -5.07 -0.01 27.92
CA THR A 256 -4.28 1.21 28.21
C THR A 256 -3.23 1.05 29.30
N ASN A 257 -3.23 -0.04 30.07
CA ASN A 257 -2.25 -0.28 31.13
C ASN A 257 -1.81 -1.76 31.22
N PRO A 258 -0.65 -2.14 30.65
CA PRO A 258 0.18 -1.32 29.77
C PRO A 258 -0.54 -1.06 28.42
N PRO A 259 -0.23 0.04 27.72
CA PRO A 259 -0.83 0.35 26.44
C PRO A 259 -0.50 -0.74 25.41
N ARG A 260 -1.51 -1.22 24.68
CA ARG A 260 -1.33 -2.19 23.59
C ARG A 260 -1.92 -1.68 22.28
N PRO A 261 -1.23 -1.88 21.15
CA PRO A 261 -1.81 -1.54 19.87
C PRO A 261 -2.89 -2.53 19.45
N TYR A 262 -3.70 -2.13 18.48
CA TYR A 262 -4.47 -3.09 17.69
C TYR A 262 -3.56 -4.14 17.07
N ARG A 263 -4.09 -5.37 16.95
CA ARG A 263 -3.43 -6.47 16.24
C ARG A 263 -2.03 -6.87 16.75
N ALA A 264 -1.71 -6.62 18.02
CA ALA A 264 -0.38 -6.78 18.64
C ALA A 264 0.33 -8.15 18.47
N GLU A 265 -0.34 -9.17 17.92
CA GLU A 265 0.22 -10.50 17.66
C GLU A 265 0.43 -10.80 16.16
N SER A 266 0.12 -9.86 15.27
CA SER A 266 0.13 -10.06 13.81
C SER A 266 0.85 -8.94 13.06
N PHE A 267 0.11 -8.06 12.38
CA PHE A 267 0.63 -6.98 11.57
C PHE A 267 -0.41 -5.87 11.40
N ILE A 268 0.08 -4.69 11.02
CA ILE A 268 -0.71 -3.54 10.58
C ILE A 268 -0.41 -3.25 9.11
N LEU A 269 -1.47 -3.01 8.33
CA LEU A 269 -1.41 -2.39 7.00
C LEU A 269 -1.89 -0.96 7.11
N HIS A 270 -1.24 -0.04 6.40
CA HIS A 270 -1.51 1.40 6.49
C HIS A 270 -1.54 2.01 5.08
N SER A 271 -2.68 2.56 4.69
CA SER A 271 -2.88 3.30 3.43
C SER A 271 -2.92 4.80 3.73
N ALA A 272 -2.35 5.59 2.82
CA ALA A 272 -2.31 7.05 2.88
C ALA A 272 -3.66 7.73 2.58
N GLY A 273 -4.72 6.94 2.39
CA GLY A 273 -6.06 7.45 2.20
C GLY A 273 -6.29 8.27 0.91
N PRO A 274 -7.48 8.88 0.80
CA PRO A 274 -7.88 9.77 -0.29
C PRO A 274 -6.95 10.95 -0.58
N ASP A 275 -6.24 11.49 0.41
CA ASP A 275 -5.33 12.62 0.22
C ASP A 275 -3.91 12.21 -0.22
N GLY A 276 -3.58 10.92 -0.08
CA GLY A 276 -2.31 10.34 -0.49
C GLY A 276 -1.14 10.76 0.40
N LYS A 277 -1.40 11.20 1.64
CA LYS A 277 -0.39 11.59 2.62
C LYS A 277 -0.52 10.74 3.87
N PHE A 278 0.58 10.17 4.33
CA PHE A 278 0.61 9.45 5.59
C PHE A 278 0.66 10.39 6.80
N GLY A 279 -0.06 10.04 7.85
CA GLY A 279 -0.16 10.78 9.12
C GLY A 279 -1.34 11.72 9.16
N THR A 280 -2.36 11.52 8.31
CA THR A 280 -3.52 12.40 8.16
C THR A 280 -4.80 11.69 8.60
N ALA A 281 -5.87 12.45 8.82
CA ALA A 281 -7.09 11.91 9.42
C ALA A 281 -7.83 10.88 8.52
N ASP A 282 -7.53 10.85 7.23
CA ASP A 282 -8.16 9.95 6.24
C ASP A 282 -7.34 8.69 5.93
N ASP A 283 -6.21 8.51 6.62
CA ASP A 283 -5.46 7.27 6.62
C ASP A 283 -6.33 6.09 7.05
N LEU A 284 -6.08 4.94 6.43
CA LEU A 284 -6.82 3.71 6.68
C LEU A 284 -5.89 2.60 7.16
N PHE A 285 -6.38 1.83 8.14
CA PHE A 285 -5.71 0.66 8.66
C PHE A 285 -6.56 -0.61 8.48
N ASN A 286 -5.93 -1.77 8.66
CA ASN A 286 -6.60 -3.08 8.63
C ASN A 286 -7.22 -3.48 10.00
N PHE A 287 -7.71 -2.49 10.72
CA PHE A 287 -8.53 -2.65 11.92
C PHE A 287 -9.57 -1.53 11.94
N ASP A 288 -10.70 -1.77 12.59
CA ASP A 288 -11.69 -0.73 12.83
C ASP A 288 -11.35 -0.01 14.13
N GLU A 289 -11.13 1.31 14.04
CA GLU A 289 -11.10 2.19 15.21
C GLU A 289 -12.50 2.11 15.84
N GLY A 290 -12.64 1.53 17.04
CA GLY A 290 -13.93 1.49 17.74
C GLY A 290 -14.51 2.91 17.85
N ASN A 291 -15.76 3.09 17.40
CA ASN A 291 -16.51 4.34 17.50
C ASN A 291 -16.70 4.77 18.95
#